data_AF-A0A7K2PZW9-F1
#
_entry.id   AF-A0A7K2PZW9-F1
#
_cell.length_a   1.000
_cell.length_b   1.000
_cell.length_c   1.000
_cell.angle_alpha   90.00
_cell.angle_beta   90.00
_cell.angle_gamma   90.00
#
_symmetry.space_group_name_H-M   'P 1'
#
loop_
_entity.id
_entity.type
_entity.pdbx_description
1 polymer ?
#
loop_
_entity_poly.entity_id
_entity_poly.type
_entity_poly.pdbx_seq_one_letter_code
_entity_poly.pdbx_strand_id
1 'polypeptide(L)'
;MIHHPDRQDPPTTTFNDHLQHLVGGALASISAADAGDIYAVSFLIHNEDDDPRQPTLTVGYNTETQARRSIRDASEQAEARWNYAFWLQNELTVVGDLTSDPAGPTARQNWISDLGLRYGEPTDHASEDSVAGPLAAQKTVTSRQ
;
A
#
# COMPACT_ATOMS: atom_id res chain seq x y z
N MET A 1 6.60 -50.08 10.95
CA MET A 1 7.30 -48.79 10.77
C MET A 1 6.84 -48.22 9.44
N ILE A 2 5.85 -47.31 9.46
CA ILE A 2 5.32 -46.67 8.25
C ILE A 2 5.67 -45.19 8.36
N HIS A 3 6.64 -44.76 7.56
CA HIS A 3 7.01 -43.35 7.42
C HIS A 3 5.86 -42.64 6.71
N HIS A 4 5.16 -41.75 7.40
CA HIS A 4 4.30 -40.78 6.74
C HIS A 4 5.22 -39.75 6.05
N PRO A 5 5.01 -39.41 4.77
CA PRO A 5 5.70 -38.28 4.18
C PRO A 5 5.20 -37.01 4.87
N ASP A 6 6.13 -36.15 5.26
CA ASP A 6 5.86 -34.78 5.70
C ASP A 6 4.93 -34.13 4.68
N ARG A 7 3.72 -33.78 5.13
CA ARG A 7 2.84 -32.91 4.37
C ARG A 7 3.49 -31.53 4.48
N GLN A 8 4.31 -31.15 3.51
CA GLN A 8 4.77 -29.78 3.40
C GLN A 8 3.54 -28.93 3.09
N ASP A 9 3.05 -28.19 4.08
CA ASP A 9 2.09 -27.13 3.83
C ASP A 9 2.71 -26.19 2.78
N PRO A 10 1.96 -25.79 1.73
CA PRO A 10 2.48 -24.87 0.73
C PRO A 10 2.96 -23.59 1.43
N PRO A 11 4.06 -22.97 0.97
CA PRO A 11 4.54 -21.73 1.56
C PRO A 11 3.39 -20.71 1.58
N THR A 12 3.06 -20.21 2.76
CA THR A 12 2.07 -19.14 2.90
C THR A 12 2.67 -17.87 2.32
N THR A 13 2.15 -17.41 1.18
CA THR A 13 2.54 -16.14 0.55
C THR A 13 2.38 -15.01 1.57
N THR A 14 3.46 -14.29 1.88
CA THR A 14 3.40 -13.14 2.79
C THR A 14 2.74 -11.95 2.10
N PHE A 15 2.30 -10.96 2.87
CA PHE A 15 1.80 -9.71 2.28
C PHE A 15 2.86 -9.01 1.40
N ASN A 16 4.15 -9.10 1.76
CA ASN A 16 5.23 -8.55 0.95
C ASN A 16 5.34 -9.27 -0.40
N ASP A 17 5.22 -10.60 -0.42
CA ASP A 17 5.23 -11.37 -1.68
C ASP A 17 4.03 -11.02 -2.55
N HIS A 18 2.85 -10.87 -1.94
CA HIS A 18 1.62 -10.45 -2.61
C HIS A 18 1.74 -9.06 -3.22
N LEU A 19 2.25 -8.10 -2.45
CA LEU A 19 2.51 -6.74 -2.90
C LEU A 19 3.54 -6.72 -4.03
N GLN A 20 4.67 -7.41 -3.88
CA GLN A 20 5.70 -7.48 -4.93
C GLN A 20 5.17 -8.10 -6.21
N HIS A 21 4.35 -9.15 -6.11
CA HIS A 21 3.75 -9.79 -7.27
C HIS A 21 2.83 -8.84 -8.03
N LEU A 22 1.88 -8.20 -7.34
CA LEU A 22 0.92 -7.28 -7.96
C LEU A 22 1.61 -6.05 -8.54
N VAL A 23 2.43 -5.36 -7.74
CA VAL A 23 3.12 -4.14 -8.17
C VAL A 23 4.12 -4.45 -9.28
N GLY A 24 4.87 -5.55 -9.17
CA GLY A 24 5.81 -5.97 -10.21
C GLY A 24 5.11 -6.28 -11.53
N GLY A 25 3.99 -7.02 -11.49
CA GLY A 25 3.17 -7.30 -12.67
C GLY A 25 2.57 -6.03 -13.30
N ALA A 26 2.09 -5.12 -12.46
CA ALA A 26 1.51 -3.85 -12.90
C ALA A 26 2.53 -2.92 -13.56
N LEU A 27 3.74 -2.81 -13.00
CA LEU A 27 4.82 -2.02 -13.61
C LEU A 27 5.33 -2.66 -14.91
N ALA A 28 5.39 -4.00 -14.97
CA ALA A 28 5.81 -4.71 -16.17
C ALA A 28 4.80 -4.64 -17.33
N SER A 29 3.55 -4.29 -17.06
CA SER A 29 2.50 -4.16 -18.08
C SER A 29 2.44 -2.78 -18.75
N ILE A 30 3.21 -1.80 -18.24
CA ILE A 30 3.28 -0.46 -18.82
C ILE A 30 3.81 -0.53 -20.26
N SER A 31 3.13 0.16 -21.17
CA SER A 31 3.54 0.18 -22.58
C SER A 31 4.93 0.81 -22.75
N ALA A 32 5.72 0.35 -23.72
CA ALA A 32 7.04 0.93 -24.00
C ALA A 32 6.98 2.43 -24.34
N ALA A 33 5.88 2.86 -24.97
CA ALA A 33 5.64 4.27 -25.30
C ALA A 33 5.46 5.12 -24.03
N ASP A 34 4.60 4.66 -23.11
CA ASP A 34 4.39 5.35 -21.83
C ASP A 34 5.65 5.28 -20.96
N ALA A 35 6.30 4.12 -20.88
CA ALA A 35 7.50 3.91 -20.09
C ALA A 35 8.63 4.89 -20.45
N GLY A 36 8.76 5.25 -21.73
CA GLY A 36 9.73 6.24 -22.20
C GLY A 36 9.40 7.70 -21.82
N ASP A 37 8.16 7.99 -21.42
CA ASP A 37 7.69 9.34 -21.05
C ASP A 37 7.46 9.49 -19.53
N ILE A 38 7.61 8.42 -18.74
CA ILE A 38 7.44 8.45 -17.28
C ILE A 38 8.52 9.31 -16.62
N TYR A 39 8.11 10.23 -15.75
CA TYR A 39 9.04 10.94 -14.84
C TYR A 39 8.87 10.55 -13.36
N ALA A 40 7.75 9.94 -12.99
CA ALA A 40 7.50 9.52 -11.62
C ALA A 40 6.55 8.31 -11.58
N VAL A 41 6.80 7.40 -10.65
CA VAL A 41 5.84 6.39 -10.19
C VAL A 41 5.15 6.95 -8.95
N SER A 42 3.82 6.81 -8.87
CA SER A 42 3.02 7.32 -7.76
C SER A 42 2.54 6.18 -6.86
N PHE A 43 2.53 6.45 -5.56
CA PHE A 43 2.00 5.57 -4.53
C PHE A 43 0.99 6.38 -3.72
N LEU A 44 -0.30 6.10 -3.92
CA LEU A 44 -1.37 6.66 -3.10
C LEU A 44 -1.69 5.65 -2.01
N ILE A 45 -1.50 6.06 -0.76
CA ILE A 45 -1.97 5.30 0.39
C ILE A 45 -3.28 5.94 0.84
N HIS A 46 -4.35 5.16 0.86
CA HIS A 46 -5.62 5.55 1.45
C HIS A 46 -6.09 4.48 2.42
N ASN A 47 -7.17 4.77 3.15
CA ASN A 47 -7.81 3.82 4.05
C ASN A 47 -9.19 3.48 3.47
N GLU A 48 -9.56 2.20 3.39
CA GLU A 48 -10.93 1.81 3.07
C GLU A 48 -11.87 2.31 4.18
N ASP A 49 -13.01 2.89 3.80
CA ASP A 49 -14.02 3.45 4.72
C ASP A 49 -13.46 4.45 5.74
N ASP A 50 -12.39 5.17 5.40
CA ASP A 50 -11.63 6.05 6.30
C ASP A 50 -11.12 5.34 7.58
N ASP A 51 -11.02 4.01 7.55
CA ASP A 51 -10.56 3.20 8.67
C ASP A 51 -9.03 3.00 8.62
N PRO A 52 -8.24 3.61 9.52
CA PRO A 52 -6.78 3.50 9.53
C PRO A 52 -6.25 2.06 9.73
N ARG A 53 -7.12 1.11 10.08
CA ARG A 53 -6.79 -0.33 10.17
C ARG A 53 -6.92 -1.04 8.83
N GLN A 54 -7.39 -0.36 7.79
CA GLN A 54 -7.65 -0.89 6.46
C GLN A 54 -6.89 -0.09 5.39
N PRO A 55 -5.54 0.05 5.49
CA PRO A 55 -4.77 0.75 4.49
C PRO A 55 -4.78 0.00 3.15
N THR A 56 -4.78 0.74 2.05
CA THR A 56 -4.62 0.23 0.69
C THR A 56 -3.52 1.03 0.00
N LEU A 57 -3.00 0.46 -1.08
CA LEU A 57 -2.01 1.10 -1.93
C LEU A 57 -2.50 1.10 -3.37
N THR A 58 -2.71 2.28 -3.94
CA THR A 58 -2.92 2.46 -5.37
C THR A 58 -1.60 2.87 -6.01
N VAL A 59 -1.16 2.10 -7.00
CA VAL A 59 0.06 2.37 -7.78
C VAL A 59 -0.32 3.00 -9.11
N GLY A 60 0.41 4.04 -9.50
CA GLY A 60 0.27 4.68 -10.80
C GLY A 60 1.59 5.22 -11.30
N TYR A 61 1.53 6.01 -12.38
CA TYR A 61 2.68 6.72 -12.91
C TYR A 61 2.28 8.05 -13.52
N ASN A 62 3.24 8.95 -13.66
CA ASN A 62 3.06 10.25 -14.30
C ASN A 62 4.07 10.44 -15.44
N THR A 63 3.63 11.14 -16.47
CA THR A 63 4.40 11.34 -17.69
C THR A 63 4.74 12.81 -17.95
N GLU A 64 5.85 13.05 -18.62
CA GLU A 64 6.27 14.40 -19.00
C GLU A 64 5.21 15.06 -19.88
N THR A 65 4.53 14.28 -20.71
CA THR A 65 3.40 14.76 -21.51
C THR A 65 2.25 15.25 -20.66
N GLN A 66 1.88 14.52 -19.61
CA GLN A 66 0.83 14.99 -18.69
C GLN A 66 1.27 16.28 -17.99
N ALA A 67 2.49 16.32 -17.43
CA ALA A 67 2.99 17.52 -16.76
C ALA A 67 2.95 18.76 -17.67
N ARG A 68 3.39 18.63 -18.93
CA ARG A 68 3.32 19.72 -19.93
C ARG A 68 1.90 20.17 -20.26
N ARG A 69 0.95 19.22 -20.33
CA ARG A 69 -0.46 19.53 -20.62
C ARG A 69 -1.10 20.32 -19.48
N SER A 70 -0.79 19.96 -18.23
CA SER A 70 -1.38 20.54 -17.04
C SER A 70 -0.91 21.97 -16.72
N ILE A 71 0.18 22.46 -17.34
CA ILE A 71 0.72 23.82 -17.07
C ILE A 71 -0.33 24.92 -17.26
N ARG A 72 -1.26 24.75 -18.21
CA ARG A 72 -2.27 25.79 -18.53
C ARG A 72 -3.32 25.95 -17.44
N ASP A 73 -3.53 24.91 -16.64
CA ASP A 73 -4.57 24.84 -15.61
C ASP A 73 -3.99 25.02 -14.20
N ALA A 74 -2.65 25.08 -14.09
CA ALA A 74 -1.92 25.29 -12.84
C ALA A 74 -1.42 26.73 -12.71
N SER A 75 -1.14 27.15 -11.48
CA SER A 75 -0.54 28.46 -11.20
C SER A 75 0.91 28.55 -11.67
N GLU A 76 1.64 27.42 -11.65
CA GLU A 76 3.01 27.32 -12.14
C GLU A 76 3.38 25.91 -12.61
N GLN A 77 4.51 25.79 -13.30
CA GLN A 77 5.00 24.51 -13.83
C GLN A 77 5.28 23.47 -12.74
N ALA A 78 5.77 23.91 -11.56
CA ALA A 78 6.04 23.02 -10.45
C ALA A 78 4.75 22.42 -9.89
N GLU A 79 3.70 23.22 -9.77
CA GLU A 79 2.37 22.76 -9.36
C GLU A 79 1.81 21.74 -10.37
N ALA A 80 1.82 22.08 -11.67
CA ALA A 80 1.38 21.15 -12.73
C ALA A 80 2.10 19.79 -12.70
N ARG A 81 3.35 19.78 -12.24
CA ARG A 81 4.18 18.57 -12.18
C ARG A 81 4.03 17.80 -10.88
N TRP A 82 3.90 18.45 -9.72
CA TRP A 82 4.00 17.77 -8.43
C TRP A 82 2.71 17.74 -7.62
N ASN A 83 1.70 18.52 -7.99
CA ASN A 83 0.41 18.49 -7.31
C ASN A 83 -0.42 17.29 -7.82
N TYR A 84 -0.85 16.45 -6.88
CA TYR A 84 -1.65 15.25 -7.13
C TYR A 84 -2.90 15.51 -7.98
N ALA A 85 -3.51 16.70 -7.87
CA ALA A 85 -4.68 17.07 -8.66
C ALA A 85 -4.45 17.06 -10.18
N PHE A 86 -3.19 17.17 -10.63
CA PHE A 86 -2.81 17.16 -12.05
C PHE A 86 -2.23 15.82 -12.53
N TRP A 87 -2.06 14.85 -11.61
CA TRP A 87 -1.48 13.55 -11.91
C TRP A 87 -2.46 12.62 -12.62
N LEU A 88 -1.91 11.68 -13.39
CA LEU A 88 -2.69 10.63 -14.02
C LEU A 88 -3.30 9.73 -12.93
N GLN A 89 -4.62 9.55 -12.98
CA GLN A 89 -5.36 8.63 -12.12
C GLN A 89 -5.49 7.28 -12.84
N ASN A 90 -4.35 6.71 -13.26
CA ASN A 90 -4.31 5.52 -14.13
C ASN A 90 -4.38 4.19 -13.39
N GLU A 91 -4.31 4.20 -12.06
CA GLU A 91 -4.60 3.06 -11.16
C GLU A 91 -4.11 1.71 -11.71
N LEU A 92 -2.80 1.60 -11.96
CA LEU A 92 -2.20 0.39 -12.53
C LEU A 92 -2.53 -0.88 -11.72
N THR A 93 -2.56 -0.74 -10.40
CA THR A 93 -3.05 -1.77 -9.48
C THR A 93 -3.43 -1.13 -8.15
N VAL A 94 -4.40 -1.72 -7.46
CA VAL A 94 -4.74 -1.43 -6.08
C VAL A 94 -4.45 -2.68 -5.26
N VAL A 95 -3.68 -2.53 -4.19
CA VAL A 95 -3.27 -3.63 -3.30
C VAL A 95 -3.99 -3.48 -1.97
N GLY A 96 -4.56 -4.58 -1.48
CA GLY A 96 -5.22 -4.63 -0.18
C GLY A 96 -6.71 -4.33 -0.19
N ASP A 97 -7.29 -3.80 -1.28
CA ASP A 97 -8.71 -3.48 -1.36
C ASP A 97 -9.56 -4.72 -1.72
N LEU A 98 -10.83 -4.77 -1.34
CA LEU A 98 -11.66 -5.94 -1.68
C LEU A 98 -12.06 -5.99 -3.17
N THR A 99 -12.11 -4.83 -3.83
CA THR A 99 -12.64 -4.71 -5.19
C THR A 99 -11.63 -5.17 -6.24
N SER A 100 -10.39 -4.68 -6.15
CA SER A 100 -9.33 -4.95 -7.12
C SER A 100 -8.43 -6.11 -6.70
N ASP A 101 -8.31 -6.34 -5.39
CA ASP A 101 -7.47 -7.38 -4.80
C ASP A 101 -8.26 -8.25 -3.78
N PRO A 102 -9.10 -9.20 -4.22
CA PRO A 102 -9.94 -9.99 -3.32
C PRO A 102 -9.19 -10.76 -2.20
N ALA A 103 -7.91 -11.07 -2.40
CA ALA A 103 -7.06 -11.69 -1.38
C ALA A 103 -6.36 -10.67 -0.45
N GLY A 104 -6.30 -9.41 -0.89
CA GLY A 104 -5.66 -8.27 -0.25
C GLY A 104 -6.08 -8.02 1.18
N PRO A 105 -7.39 -7.90 1.50
CA PRO A 105 -7.84 -7.64 2.86
C PRO A 105 -7.33 -8.68 3.85
N THR A 106 -7.37 -9.97 3.50
CA THR A 106 -6.84 -11.04 4.35
C THR A 106 -5.33 -10.97 4.49
N ALA A 107 -4.60 -10.82 3.38
CA ALA A 107 -3.13 -10.73 3.41
C ALA A 107 -2.66 -9.53 4.25
N ARG A 108 -3.30 -8.38 4.09
CA ARG A 108 -3.06 -7.15 4.86
C ARG A 108 -3.33 -7.36 6.36
N GLN A 109 -4.46 -7.95 6.73
CA GLN A 109 -4.82 -8.16 8.13
C GLN A 109 -3.87 -9.13 8.84
N ASN A 110 -3.42 -10.17 8.13
CA ASN A 110 -2.39 -11.08 8.65
C ASN A 110 -1.08 -10.32 8.88
N TRP A 111 -0.63 -9.53 7.92
CA TRP A 111 0.58 -8.71 8.05
C TRP A 111 0.52 -7.69 9.19
N ILE A 112 -0.60 -6.96 9.33
CA ILE A 112 -0.82 -6.03 10.45
C ILE A 112 -0.77 -6.77 11.79
N SER A 113 -1.34 -7.98 11.84
CA SER A 113 -1.34 -8.84 13.04
C SER A 113 0.06 -9.34 13.39
N ASP A 114 0.84 -9.77 12.39
CA ASP A 114 2.21 -10.24 12.56
C ASP A 114 3.15 -9.12 13.06
N LEU A 115 2.88 -7.87 12.66
CA LEU A 115 3.57 -6.69 13.18
C LEU A 115 3.13 -6.29 14.60
N GLY A 116 2.06 -6.89 15.12
CA GLY A 116 1.42 -6.50 16.38
C GLY A 116 0.78 -5.10 16.33
N LEU A 117 0.42 -4.64 15.14
CA LEU A 117 -0.20 -3.33 14.91
C LEU A 117 -1.73 -3.39 14.89
N ARG A 118 -2.32 -4.56 15.16
CA ARG A 118 -3.76 -4.73 15.23
C ARG A 118 -4.32 -4.03 16.46
N TYR A 119 -5.30 -3.15 16.25
CA TYR A 119 -6.10 -2.54 17.31
C TYR A 119 -7.59 -2.53 16.93
N GLY A 120 -8.47 -2.49 17.92
CA GLY A 120 -9.90 -2.26 17.76
C GLY A 120 -10.27 -0.84 18.14
N GLU A 121 -11.49 -0.41 17.82
CA GLU A 121 -12.03 0.80 18.45
C GLU A 121 -12.12 0.55 19.97
N PRO A 122 -11.63 1.46 20.83
CA PRO A 122 -11.86 1.34 22.26
C PRO A 122 -13.37 1.30 22.51
N THR A 123 -13.87 0.19 23.06
CA THR A 123 -15.30 0.05 23.37
C THR A 123 -15.72 0.90 24.58
N ASP A 124 -14.78 1.54 25.25
CA ASP A 124 -14.97 2.56 26.27
C ASP A 124 -13.73 3.47 26.28
N HIS A 125 -13.85 4.70 26.80
CA HIS A 125 -12.76 5.68 26.99
C HIS A 125 -11.63 5.21 27.96
N ALA A 126 -11.39 3.92 28.09
CA ALA A 126 -10.34 3.33 28.89
C ALA A 126 -8.99 3.38 28.14
N SER A 127 -8.15 4.33 28.59
CA SER A 127 -6.69 4.46 28.46
C SER A 127 -5.99 3.75 27.30
N GLU A 128 -5.35 4.55 26.45
CA GLU A 128 -4.49 4.20 25.30
C GLU A 128 -3.28 3.27 25.60
N ASP A 129 -3.13 2.78 26.83
CA ASP A 129 -1.90 2.12 27.32
C ASP A 129 -1.84 0.60 27.11
N SER A 130 -2.89 -0.08 26.61
CA SER A 130 -2.97 -1.54 26.78
C SER A 130 -2.71 -2.43 25.56
N VAL A 131 -2.43 -1.92 24.36
CA VAL A 131 -2.13 -2.80 23.21
C VAL A 131 -1.04 -2.23 22.30
N ALA A 132 0.20 -2.25 22.78
CA ALA A 132 1.37 -1.98 21.95
C ALA A 132 2.02 -3.32 21.53
N GLY A 133 1.92 -3.70 20.26
CA GLY A 133 2.71 -4.81 19.72
C GLY A 133 4.20 -4.47 19.56
N PRO A 134 5.02 -5.41 19.05
CA PRO A 134 6.48 -5.33 19.10
C PRO A 134 7.08 -4.08 18.45
N LEU A 135 6.43 -3.53 17.43
CA LEU A 135 6.85 -2.29 16.77
C LEU A 135 6.38 -1.03 17.51
N ALA A 136 5.18 -1.06 18.10
CA ALA A 136 4.66 0.03 18.92
C ALA A 136 5.49 0.19 20.21
N ALA A 137 5.91 -0.92 20.83
CA ALA A 137 6.80 -0.92 22.00
C ALA A 137 8.17 -0.25 21.72
N GLN A 138 8.69 -0.35 20.50
CA GLN A 138 9.96 0.29 20.12
C GLN A 138 9.84 1.81 19.94
N LYS A 139 8.67 2.31 19.52
CA LYS A 139 8.43 3.77 19.40
C LYS A 139 8.32 4.45 20.76
N THR A 140 7.76 3.78 21.76
CA THR A 140 7.58 4.34 23.12
C THR A 140 8.89 4.54 23.87
N VAL A 141 9.93 3.74 23.56
CA VAL A 141 11.25 3.83 24.21
C VAL A 141 12.05 5.06 23.72
N THR A 142 11.88 5.46 22.47
CA THR A 142 12.67 6.56 21.86
C THR A 142 12.14 7.96 22.19
N SER A 143 10.90 8.06 22.70
CA SER A 143 10.24 9.34 23.02
C SER A 143 10.38 9.78 24.49
N ARG A 144 11.13 9.04 25.32
CA ARG A 144 11.54 9.46 26.67
C ARG A 144 13.04 9.77 26.70
N GLN A 145 13.40 10.93 26.16
CA GLN A 145 14.65 11.63 26.50
C GLN A 145 14.32 13.05 26.94
#